data_AF-A0A183M1X9-F1
#
_entry.id   AF-A0A183M1X9-F1
#
_cell.length_a   1.000
_cell.length_b   1.000
_cell.length_c   1.000
_cell.angle_alpha   90.00
_cell.angle_beta   90.00
_cell.angle_gamma   90.00
#
_symmetry.space_group_name_H-M   'P 1'
#
loop_
_entity.id
_entity.type
_entity.pdbx_description
1 polymer ?
#
loop_
_entity_poly.entity_id
_entity_poly.type
_entity_poly.pdbx_seq_one_letter_code
_entity_poly.pdbx_strand_id
1 'polypeptide(L)'
;VNVVVIIGKADSLTPDECSQFKQTILQELHNHNIKLYDFPESVAKLGGADESYSVNEIRQARGRQPFAVYGRSYPWGVVECDNLAHNDFNALKHLLMSVHLQDLIDMTHHVHYTNYFSSRLTSIAEASKFLATEDSREPLSQLETERLAHQRKLAKLESEMENVHERTNKLIETERDLVERAEQSEKHLLTQLTEFEKRRQEFEDERAIWESENRESLEVSHFKLYSFLYIKKGWTVPSNEIQDAPIFFLALFKIIKGTMCMKYLDVLMVTPEHKPSTSLVQC
;
A
#
# COMPACT_ATOMS: atom_id res chain seq x y z
N VAL A 1 19.44 -45.59 -11.79
CA VAL A 1 20.81 -45.81 -12.33
C VAL A 1 20.69 -46.57 -13.64
N ASN A 2 21.60 -46.38 -14.60
CA ASN A 2 21.63 -47.14 -15.85
C ASN A 2 22.25 -48.53 -15.61
N VAL A 3 21.53 -49.59 -15.97
CA VAL A 3 21.95 -50.97 -15.69
C VAL A 3 22.29 -51.69 -16.99
N VAL A 4 23.52 -52.18 -17.09
CA VAL A 4 24.01 -53.01 -18.21
C VAL A 4 24.46 -54.36 -17.65
N VAL A 5 23.95 -55.44 -18.24
CA VAL A 5 24.19 -56.81 -17.74
C VAL A 5 25.34 -57.46 -18.49
N ILE A 6 26.25 -58.05 -17.74
CA ILE A 6 27.45 -58.72 -18.25
C ILE A 6 27.53 -60.12 -17.63
N ILE A 7 27.78 -61.12 -18.46
CA ILE A 7 28.13 -62.48 -18.04
C ILE A 7 29.65 -62.52 -17.88
N GLY A 8 30.10 -62.55 -16.62
CA GLY A 8 31.52 -62.74 -16.31
C GLY A 8 31.95 -64.19 -16.46
N LYS A 9 33.23 -64.42 -16.79
CA LYS A 9 33.82 -65.77 -16.95
C LYS A 9 33.03 -66.65 -17.93
N ALA A 10 32.61 -66.08 -19.05
CA ALA A 10 31.86 -66.80 -20.07
C ALA A 10 32.68 -67.93 -20.75
N ASP A 11 34.00 -67.98 -20.52
CA ASP A 11 34.88 -69.09 -20.90
C ASP A 11 34.54 -70.43 -20.22
N SER A 12 33.77 -70.39 -19.14
CA SER A 12 33.29 -71.61 -18.46
C SER A 12 32.08 -72.25 -19.16
N LEU A 13 31.52 -71.58 -20.18
CA LEU A 13 30.34 -72.01 -20.92
C LEU A 13 30.69 -72.27 -22.38
N THR A 14 30.11 -73.31 -22.96
CA THR A 14 30.12 -73.49 -24.42
C THR A 14 29.26 -72.40 -25.10
N PRO A 15 29.47 -72.10 -26.39
CA PRO A 15 28.68 -71.08 -27.09
C PRO A 15 27.17 -71.37 -27.08
N ASP A 16 26.77 -72.65 -27.14
CA ASP A 16 25.36 -73.05 -27.11
C ASP A 16 24.75 -72.83 -25.71
N GLU A 17 25.46 -73.24 -24.65
CA GLU A 17 25.05 -72.98 -23.26
C GLU A 17 24.99 -71.47 -22.98
N CYS A 18 25.93 -70.70 -23.50
CA CYS A 18 25.96 -69.25 -23.36
C CYS A 18 24.71 -68.62 -24.00
N SER A 19 24.32 -69.06 -25.20
CA SER A 19 23.11 -68.58 -25.88
C SER A 19 21.84 -68.88 -25.08
N GLN A 20 21.71 -70.10 -24.54
CA GLN A 20 20.58 -70.47 -23.68
C GLN A 20 20.58 -69.65 -22.39
N PHE A 21 21.74 -69.46 -21.77
CA PHE A 21 21.88 -68.68 -20.54
C PHE A 21 21.51 -67.21 -20.75
N LYS A 22 21.92 -66.60 -21.87
CA LYS A 22 21.50 -65.26 -22.27
C LYS A 22 19.97 -65.13 -22.35
N GLN A 23 19.30 -66.10 -22.97
CA GLN A 23 17.84 -66.11 -23.07
C GLN A 23 17.16 -66.23 -21.71
N THR A 24 17.62 -67.16 -20.87
CA THR A 24 17.08 -67.33 -19.50
C THR A 24 17.22 -66.04 -18.69
N ILE A 25 18.38 -65.39 -18.72
CA ILE A 25 18.61 -64.12 -18.02
C ILE A 25 17.64 -63.05 -18.52
N LEU A 26 17.48 -62.89 -19.84
CA LEU A 26 16.56 -61.89 -20.41
C LEU A 26 15.10 -62.15 -20.00
N GLN A 27 14.68 -63.41 -19.99
CA GLN A 27 13.34 -63.79 -19.54
C GLN A 27 13.14 -63.48 -18.05
N GLU A 28 14.10 -63.82 -17.19
CA GLU A 28 14.01 -63.52 -15.76
C GLU A 28 13.98 -62.01 -15.49
N LEU A 29 14.82 -61.24 -16.18
CA LEU A 29 14.83 -59.77 -16.04
C LEU A 29 13.49 -59.15 -16.45
N HIS A 30 12.91 -59.65 -17.54
CA HIS A 30 11.58 -59.23 -17.98
C HIS A 30 10.50 -59.60 -16.96
N ASN A 31 10.50 -60.83 -16.46
CA ASN A 31 9.53 -61.31 -15.46
C ASN A 31 9.57 -60.50 -14.15
N HIS A 32 10.75 -60.04 -13.74
CA HIS A 32 10.93 -59.21 -12.54
C HIS A 32 10.79 -57.70 -12.81
N ASN A 33 10.40 -57.30 -14.02
CA ASN A 33 10.27 -55.89 -14.43
C ASN A 33 11.53 -55.04 -14.20
N ILE A 34 12.71 -55.65 -14.35
CA ILE A 34 13.99 -54.96 -14.20
C ILE A 34 14.30 -54.24 -15.52
N LYS A 35 14.24 -52.91 -15.48
CA LYS A 35 14.53 -52.07 -16.65
C LYS A 35 16.03 -51.99 -16.89
N LEU A 36 16.49 -52.57 -17.99
CA LEU A 36 17.86 -52.42 -18.47
C LEU A 36 18.01 -51.10 -19.23
N TYR A 37 19.24 -50.60 -19.27
CA TYR A 37 19.57 -49.53 -20.20
C TYR A 37 19.45 -50.07 -21.62
N ASP A 38 18.69 -49.36 -22.45
CA ASP A 38 18.54 -49.65 -23.86
C ASP A 38 19.45 -48.72 -24.66
N PHE A 39 20.05 -49.24 -25.72
CA PHE A 39 20.99 -48.50 -26.56
C PHE A 39 20.25 -47.94 -27.79
N PRO A 40 19.86 -46.64 -27.79
CA PRO A 40 19.02 -46.08 -28.85
C PRO A 40 19.80 -45.80 -30.15
N GLU A 41 19.35 -46.36 -31.27
CA GLU A 41 19.97 -46.16 -32.60
C GLU A 41 19.97 -44.70 -33.07
N SER A 42 19.15 -43.83 -32.48
CA SER A 42 19.11 -42.40 -32.80
C SER A 42 20.36 -41.64 -32.38
N VAL A 43 21.04 -42.08 -31.30
CA VAL A 43 22.26 -41.43 -30.80
C VAL A 43 23.40 -41.56 -31.80
N ALA A 44 23.48 -42.70 -32.49
CA ALA A 44 24.46 -42.95 -33.54
C ALA A 44 24.30 -42.04 -34.77
N LYS A 45 23.10 -41.50 -35.02
CA LYS A 45 22.81 -40.61 -36.15
C LYS A 45 23.14 -39.14 -35.86
N LEU A 46 23.25 -38.78 -34.58
CA LEU A 46 23.47 -37.41 -34.11
C LEU A 46 24.95 -37.11 -33.85
N GLY A 47 25.76 -38.15 -33.58
CA GLY A 47 27.22 -38.04 -33.53
C GLY A 47 27.79 -37.83 -34.94
N GLY A 48 28.24 -36.62 -35.23
CA GLY A 48 28.75 -36.24 -36.54
C GLY A 48 29.82 -37.18 -37.09
N ALA A 49 29.48 -37.88 -38.17
CA ALA A 49 30.25 -38.06 -39.40
C ALA A 49 31.74 -38.50 -39.37
N ASP A 50 32.32 -39.03 -38.30
CA ASP A 50 33.71 -39.54 -38.34
C ASP A 50 33.96 -40.92 -37.69
N GLU A 51 32.96 -41.59 -37.12
CA GLU A 51 33.14 -42.97 -36.63
C GLU A 51 32.46 -43.99 -37.55
N SER A 52 33.30 -44.85 -38.12
CA SER A 52 33.05 -45.92 -39.10
C SER A 52 31.97 -46.96 -38.77
N TYR A 53 31.24 -46.84 -37.66
CA TYR A 53 30.28 -47.86 -37.24
C TYR A 53 28.90 -47.62 -37.85
N SER A 54 28.46 -48.56 -38.68
CA SER A 54 27.14 -48.50 -39.29
C SER A 54 26.06 -48.70 -38.23
N VAL A 55 24.89 -48.07 -38.36
CA VAL A 55 23.69 -48.33 -37.52
C VAL A 55 23.41 -49.84 -37.40
N ASN A 56 23.71 -50.60 -38.47
CA ASN A 56 23.61 -52.05 -38.51
C ASN A 56 24.54 -52.77 -37.51
N GLU A 57 25.76 -52.28 -37.30
CA GLU A 57 26.73 -52.87 -36.38
C GLU A 57 26.35 -52.59 -34.92
N ILE A 58 25.81 -51.39 -34.65
CA ILE A 58 25.24 -51.04 -33.34
C ILE A 58 24.04 -51.93 -33.04
N ARG A 59 23.16 -52.17 -34.02
CA ARG A 59 22.03 -53.10 -33.88
C ARG A 59 22.50 -54.52 -33.56
N GLN A 60 23.57 -54.98 -34.22
CA GLN A 60 24.17 -56.28 -33.94
C GLN A 60 24.86 -56.33 -32.56
N ALA A 61 25.50 -55.26 -32.11
CA ALA A 61 26.11 -55.17 -30.79
C ALA A 61 25.05 -55.15 -29.68
N ARG A 62 23.96 -54.40 -29.86
CA ARG A 62 22.80 -54.39 -28.96
C ARG A 62 22.15 -55.76 -28.82
N GLY A 63 22.02 -56.50 -29.92
CA GLY A 63 21.46 -57.87 -29.93
C GLY A 63 22.29 -58.90 -29.16
N ARG A 64 23.52 -58.57 -28.73
CA ARG A 64 24.38 -59.47 -27.95
C ARG A 64 24.16 -59.39 -26.44
N GLN A 65 23.34 -58.46 -25.97
CA GLN A 65 23.04 -58.31 -24.55
C GLN A 65 22.25 -59.53 -24.03
N PRO A 66 22.59 -60.10 -22.84
CA PRO A 66 23.68 -59.71 -21.94
C PRO A 66 25.08 -60.08 -22.48
N PHE A 67 26.04 -59.16 -22.30
CA PHE A 67 27.37 -59.26 -22.92
C PHE A 67 28.23 -60.32 -22.23
N ALA A 68 28.76 -61.28 -22.99
CA ALA A 68 29.65 -62.31 -22.47
C ALA A 68 31.11 -61.83 -22.57
N VAL A 69 31.77 -61.60 -21.42
CA VAL A 69 33.11 -60.99 -21.37
C VAL A 69 34.14 -61.89 -20.70
N TYR A 70 35.27 -62.14 -21.38
CA TYR A 70 36.42 -62.88 -20.84
C TYR A 70 37.75 -62.59 -21.56
N GLY A 71 38.86 -62.99 -20.93
CA GLY A 71 40.22 -62.80 -21.45
C GLY A 71 41.25 -63.58 -20.64
N ARG A 72 41.59 -64.79 -21.10
CA ARG A 72 42.53 -65.71 -20.41
C ARG A 72 43.33 -66.55 -21.39
N SER A 73 44.55 -66.86 -20.99
CA SER A 73 45.42 -67.81 -21.67
C SER A 73 45.38 -69.15 -20.93
N TYR A 74 45.05 -70.21 -21.65
CA TYR A 74 45.04 -71.59 -21.16
C TYR A 74 46.13 -72.41 -21.86
N PRO A 75 46.63 -73.50 -21.24
CA PRO A 75 47.59 -74.39 -21.89
C PRO A 75 47.09 -75.00 -23.22
N TRP A 76 45.76 -75.10 -23.38
CA TRP A 76 45.10 -75.63 -24.58
C TRP A 76 44.68 -74.54 -25.59
N GLY A 77 44.90 -73.25 -25.30
CA GLY A 77 44.54 -72.18 -26.21
C GLY A 77 44.46 -70.80 -25.54
N VAL A 78 44.58 -69.77 -26.35
CA VAL A 78 44.45 -68.38 -25.90
C VAL A 78 43.10 -67.83 -26.34
N VAL A 79 42.38 -67.22 -25.43
CA VAL A 79 41.19 -66.45 -25.78
C VAL A 79 41.61 -65.03 -26.10
N GLU A 80 41.42 -64.64 -27.35
CA GLU A 80 41.57 -63.27 -27.81
C GLU A 80 40.40 -62.38 -27.35
N CYS A 81 40.71 -61.30 -26.64
CA CYS A 81 39.68 -60.38 -26.14
C CYS A 81 39.04 -59.51 -27.23
N ASP A 82 39.74 -59.29 -28.34
CA ASP A 82 39.32 -58.42 -29.44
C ASP A 82 38.49 -59.15 -30.50
N ASN A 83 38.47 -60.48 -30.46
CA ASN A 83 37.74 -61.29 -31.41
C ASN A 83 36.27 -61.43 -31.00
N LEU A 84 35.36 -60.90 -31.83
CA LEU A 84 33.91 -60.93 -31.61
C LEU A 84 33.29 -62.34 -31.63
N ALA A 85 34.00 -63.34 -32.17
CA ALA A 85 33.54 -64.73 -32.15
C ALA A 85 33.73 -65.39 -30.77
N HIS A 86 34.71 -64.91 -30.01
CA HIS A 86 34.99 -65.40 -28.66
C HIS A 86 34.37 -64.46 -27.63
N ASN A 87 34.51 -63.14 -27.80
CA ASN A 87 34.28 -62.20 -26.71
C ASN A 87 33.43 -61.01 -27.15
N ASP A 88 32.44 -60.64 -26.35
CA ASP A 88 31.60 -59.47 -26.59
C ASP A 88 32.22 -58.17 -26.03
N PHE A 89 33.43 -58.22 -25.48
CA PHE A 89 34.10 -57.08 -24.85
C PHE A 89 34.30 -55.90 -25.79
N ASN A 90 34.76 -56.15 -27.02
CA ASN A 90 35.00 -55.07 -27.98
C ASN A 90 33.69 -54.35 -28.35
N ALA A 91 32.61 -55.12 -28.55
CA ALA A 91 31.27 -54.58 -28.78
C ALA A 91 30.77 -53.76 -27.59
N LEU A 92 30.93 -54.27 -26.36
CA LEU A 92 30.54 -53.57 -25.14
C LEU A 92 31.32 -52.26 -24.94
N LYS A 93 32.65 -52.31 -25.09
CA LYS A 93 33.54 -51.15 -24.95
C LYS A 93 33.14 -50.05 -25.92
N HIS A 94 32.98 -50.38 -27.20
CA HIS A 94 32.62 -49.41 -28.22
C HIS A 94 31.24 -48.79 -27.95
N LEU A 95 30.26 -49.62 -27.60
CA LEU A 95 28.90 -49.16 -27.31
C LEU A 95 28.85 -48.20 -26.10
N LEU A 96 29.60 -48.49 -25.04
CA LEU A 96 29.64 -47.66 -23.83
C LEU A 96 30.51 -46.40 -23.98
N MET A 97 31.69 -46.52 -24.57
CA MET A 97 32.69 -45.44 -24.56
C MET A 97 32.64 -44.55 -25.79
N SER A 98 32.39 -45.10 -26.97
CA SER A 98 32.43 -44.37 -28.23
C SER A 98 31.06 -43.78 -28.58
N VAL A 99 29.99 -44.59 -28.49
CA VAL A 99 28.68 -44.20 -29.01
C VAL A 99 27.76 -43.61 -27.94
N HIS A 100 27.53 -44.30 -26.83
CA HIS A 100 26.46 -43.98 -25.88
C HIS A 100 26.93 -43.34 -24.56
N LEU A 101 28.19 -42.92 -24.46
CA LEU A 101 28.71 -42.32 -23.24
C LEU A 101 27.92 -41.06 -22.84
N GLN A 102 27.67 -40.19 -23.82
CA GLN A 102 26.93 -38.94 -23.58
C GLN A 102 25.48 -39.22 -23.18
N ASP A 103 24.80 -40.14 -23.86
CA ASP A 103 23.41 -40.51 -23.54
C ASP A 103 23.28 -41.13 -22.13
N LEU A 104 24.26 -41.95 -21.71
CA LEU A 104 24.31 -42.48 -20.34
C LEU A 104 24.43 -41.36 -19.30
N ILE A 105 25.22 -40.32 -19.57
CA ILE A 105 25.36 -39.14 -18.71
C ILE A 105 24.03 -38.39 -18.66
N ASP A 106 23.43 -38.10 -19.81
CA ASP A 106 22.20 -37.32 -19.92
C ASP A 106 21.02 -38.04 -19.24
N MET A 107 20.87 -39.35 -19.44
CA MET A 107 19.86 -40.17 -18.75
C MET A 107 20.07 -40.17 -17.24
N THR A 108 21.33 -40.17 -16.78
CA THR A 108 21.63 -40.07 -15.35
C THR A 108 21.20 -38.73 -14.78
N HIS A 109 21.46 -37.64 -15.50
CA HIS A 109 21.11 -36.30 -15.06
C HIS A 109 19.58 -36.06 -15.11
N HIS A 110 18.93 -36.33 -16.24
CA HIS A 110 17.54 -35.96 -16.48
C HIS A 110 16.51 -36.93 -15.90
N VAL A 111 16.88 -38.21 -15.75
CA VAL A 111 15.95 -39.22 -15.24
C VAL A 111 16.33 -39.60 -13.81
N HIS A 112 17.53 -40.16 -13.62
CA HIS A 112 17.88 -40.74 -12.31
C HIS A 112 18.07 -39.69 -11.23
N TYR A 113 18.81 -38.61 -11.52
CA TYR A 113 19.04 -37.53 -10.56
C TYR A 113 17.77 -36.71 -10.33
N THR A 114 17.01 -36.36 -11.36
CA THR A 114 15.74 -35.65 -11.19
C THR A 114 14.73 -36.44 -10.35
N ASN A 115 14.63 -37.76 -10.54
CA ASN A 115 13.77 -38.61 -9.71
C ASN A 115 14.23 -38.65 -8.25
N TYR A 116 15.54 -38.81 -8.03
CA TYR A 116 16.12 -38.75 -6.68
C TYR A 116 15.87 -37.39 -6.03
N PHE A 117 16.10 -36.29 -6.76
CA PHE A 117 15.92 -34.93 -6.29
C PHE A 117 14.47 -34.67 -5.92
N SER A 118 13.52 -35.05 -6.78
CA SER A 118 12.09 -34.96 -6.50
C SER A 118 11.71 -35.75 -5.25
N SER A 119 12.13 -37.01 -5.15
CA SER A 119 11.89 -37.85 -3.97
C SER A 119 12.48 -37.24 -2.69
N ARG A 120 13.69 -36.68 -2.78
CA ARG A 120 14.38 -36.05 -1.65
C ARG A 120 13.70 -34.76 -1.23
N LEU A 121 13.25 -33.93 -2.18
CA LEU A 121 12.48 -32.72 -1.89
C LEU A 121 11.16 -33.04 -1.20
N THR A 122 10.43 -34.06 -1.67
CA THR A 122 9.20 -34.52 -1.02
C THR A 122 9.48 -34.98 0.41
N SER A 123 10.52 -35.81 0.62
CA SER A 123 10.91 -36.27 1.95
C SER A 123 11.30 -35.10 2.88
N ILE A 124 11.98 -34.08 2.37
CA ILE A 124 12.30 -32.87 3.15
C ILE A 124 11.03 -32.08 3.45
N ALA A 125 10.10 -31.94 2.51
CA ALA A 125 8.81 -31.27 2.69
C ALA A 125 7.87 -32.00 3.66
N GLU A 126 8.03 -33.31 3.82
CA GLU A 126 7.34 -34.12 4.83
C GLU A 126 8.01 -34.01 6.21
N ALA A 127 9.35 -34.02 6.25
CA ALA A 127 10.13 -33.98 7.50
C ALA A 127 10.16 -32.58 8.13
N SER A 128 10.26 -31.54 7.31
CA SER A 128 9.88 -30.20 7.71
C SER A 128 8.36 -30.19 7.77
N LYS A 129 7.75 -29.94 8.93
CA LYS A 129 6.30 -29.86 9.11
C LYS A 129 5.63 -28.70 8.31
N PHE A 130 6.16 -28.29 7.16
CA PHE A 130 5.65 -27.22 6.31
C PHE A 130 4.23 -27.54 5.76
N LEU A 131 3.84 -28.82 5.76
CA LEU A 131 2.49 -29.28 5.41
C LEU A 131 1.64 -29.68 6.62
N ALA A 132 2.19 -29.68 7.84
CA ALA A 132 1.48 -30.03 9.08
C ALA A 132 1.18 -28.83 9.99
N THR A 133 1.45 -27.61 9.52
CA THR A 133 0.77 -26.40 10.00
C THR A 133 -0.49 -26.23 9.16
N GLU A 134 -1.65 -26.10 9.79
CA GLU A 134 -2.98 -25.85 9.19
C GLU A 134 -3.07 -24.63 8.23
N ASP A 135 -1.94 -23.97 7.94
CA ASP A 135 -1.81 -22.78 7.09
C ASP A 135 -1.41 -23.06 5.63
N SER A 136 -1.10 -24.31 5.25
CA SER A 136 -0.98 -24.68 3.83
C SER A 136 -2.37 -24.95 3.22
N ARG A 137 -3.27 -23.98 3.31
CA ARG A 137 -4.39 -23.89 2.37
C ARG A 137 -3.78 -23.55 1.00
N GLU A 138 -4.19 -24.29 -0.02
CA GLU A 138 -3.76 -24.13 -1.41
C GLU A 138 -3.54 -22.65 -1.78
N PRO A 139 -2.49 -22.30 -2.56
CA PRO A 139 -2.20 -20.91 -2.92
C PRO A 139 -3.40 -20.16 -3.55
N LEU A 140 -4.36 -20.89 -4.13
CA LEU A 140 -5.64 -20.36 -4.60
C LEU A 140 -6.59 -19.92 -3.45
N SER A 141 -6.64 -20.66 -2.35
CA SER A 141 -7.44 -20.33 -1.17
C SER A 141 -6.91 -19.08 -0.46
N GLN A 142 -5.59 -18.90 -0.39
CA GLN A 142 -4.99 -17.68 0.15
C GLN A 142 -5.37 -16.46 -0.69
N LEU A 143 -5.24 -16.54 -2.02
CA LEU A 143 -5.64 -15.47 -2.93
C LEU A 143 -7.14 -15.13 -2.83
N GLU A 144 -7.98 -16.14 -2.67
CA GLU A 144 -9.43 -15.95 -2.51
C GLU A 144 -9.76 -15.27 -1.17
N THR A 145 -9.09 -15.64 -0.08
CA THR A 145 -9.26 -14.97 1.22
C THR A 145 -8.76 -13.53 1.22
N GLU A 146 -7.63 -13.24 0.56
CA GLU A 146 -7.13 -11.88 0.40
C GLU A 146 -8.06 -11.02 -0.45
N ARG A 147 -8.60 -11.58 -1.54
CA ARG A 147 -9.59 -10.90 -2.38
C ARG A 147 -10.86 -10.58 -1.59
N LEU A 148 -11.37 -11.53 -0.80
CA LEU A 148 -12.55 -11.32 0.04
C LEU A 148 -12.29 -10.29 1.15
N ALA A 149 -11.10 -10.32 1.76
CA ALA A 149 -10.69 -9.31 2.74
C ALA A 149 -10.58 -7.91 2.13
N HIS A 150 -10.03 -7.80 0.91
CA HIS A 150 -9.97 -6.54 0.17
C HIS A 150 -11.37 -6.03 -0.17
N GLN A 151 -12.26 -6.91 -0.64
CA GLN A 151 -13.65 -6.55 -0.95
C GLN A 151 -14.41 -6.06 0.28
N ARG A 152 -14.20 -6.67 1.46
CA ARG A 152 -14.76 -6.20 2.73
C ARG A 152 -14.21 -4.83 3.14
N LYS A 153 -12.91 -4.58 2.95
CA LYS A 153 -12.31 -3.27 3.22
C LYS A 153 -12.89 -2.19 2.32
N LEU A 154 -13.07 -2.47 1.03
CA LEU A 154 -13.71 -1.54 0.09
C LEU A 154 -15.16 -1.24 0.49
N ALA A 155 -15.95 -2.27 0.82
CA ALA A 155 -17.34 -2.07 1.26
C ALA A 155 -17.42 -1.26 2.56
N LYS A 156 -16.49 -1.47 3.50
CA LYS A 156 -16.41 -0.66 4.73
C LYS A 156 -16.07 0.80 4.42
N LEU A 157 -15.09 1.02 3.55
CA LEU A 157 -14.67 2.36 3.14
C LEU A 157 -15.80 3.09 2.38
N GLU A 158 -16.56 2.39 1.56
CA GLU A 158 -17.75 2.91 0.87
C GLU A 158 -18.82 3.37 1.88
N SER A 159 -19.15 2.55 2.88
CA SER A 159 -20.09 2.94 3.94
C SER A 159 -19.59 4.11 4.78
N GLU A 160 -18.29 4.18 5.08
CA GLU A 160 -17.69 5.33 5.76
C GLU A 160 -17.78 6.61 4.90
N MET A 161 -17.55 6.50 3.60
CA MET A 161 -17.69 7.62 2.66
C MET A 161 -19.13 8.11 2.54
N GLU A 162 -20.11 7.21 2.52
CA GLU A 162 -21.54 7.58 2.51
C GLU A 162 -21.94 8.34 3.79
N ASN A 163 -21.49 7.86 4.96
CA ASN A 163 -21.73 8.55 6.23
C ASN A 163 -21.07 9.93 6.30
N VAL A 164 -19.85 10.07 5.76
CA VAL A 164 -19.16 11.37 5.66
C VAL A 164 -19.93 12.28 4.71
N HIS A 165 -20.38 11.77 3.57
CA HIS A 165 -21.15 12.53 2.60
C HIS A 165 -22.46 13.07 3.20
N GLU A 166 -23.21 12.23 3.92
CA GLU A 166 -24.44 12.65 4.60
C GLU A 166 -24.16 13.75 5.64
N ARG A 167 -23.07 13.62 6.42
CA ARG A 167 -22.65 14.66 7.38
C ARG A 167 -22.26 15.96 6.69
N THR A 168 -21.53 15.90 5.57
CA THR A 168 -21.16 17.11 4.82
C THR A 168 -22.38 17.82 4.24
N ASN A 169 -23.37 17.07 3.73
CA ASN A 169 -24.61 17.65 3.22
C ASN A 169 -25.40 18.36 4.34
N LYS A 170 -25.50 17.72 5.52
CA LYS A 170 -26.12 18.35 6.70
C LYS A 170 -25.38 19.63 7.12
N LEU A 171 -24.04 19.62 7.09
CA LEU A 171 -23.26 20.82 7.42
C LEU A 171 -23.53 21.95 6.43
N ILE A 172 -23.57 21.65 5.12
CA ILE A 172 -23.88 22.63 4.07
C ILE A 172 -25.29 23.21 4.27
N GLU A 173 -26.28 22.39 4.58
CA GLU A 173 -27.64 22.86 4.88
C GLU A 173 -27.65 23.78 6.12
N THR A 174 -26.98 23.39 7.20
CA THR A 174 -26.90 24.23 8.40
C THR A 174 -26.15 25.54 8.18
N GLU A 175 -25.09 25.53 7.36
CA GLU A 175 -24.35 26.73 6.99
C GLU A 175 -25.24 27.68 6.19
N ARG A 176 -26.00 27.16 5.22
CA ARG A 176 -26.96 27.95 4.44
C ARG A 176 -28.02 28.60 5.35
N ASP A 177 -28.60 27.86 6.27
CA ASP A 177 -29.60 28.38 7.21
C ASP A 177 -29.03 29.46 8.14
N LEU A 178 -27.77 29.32 8.58
CA LEU A 178 -27.09 30.32 9.40
C LEU A 178 -26.83 31.61 8.61
N VAL A 179 -26.40 31.49 7.35
CA VAL A 179 -26.20 32.65 6.46
C VAL A 179 -27.51 33.39 6.24
N GLU A 180 -28.62 32.67 5.96
CA GLU A 180 -29.93 33.31 5.78
C GLU A 180 -30.39 34.07 7.03
N ARG A 181 -30.18 33.51 8.23
CA ARG A 181 -30.51 34.21 9.49
C ARG A 181 -29.62 35.44 9.71
N ALA A 182 -28.33 35.34 9.38
CA ALA A 182 -27.41 36.47 9.48
C ALA A 182 -27.84 37.61 8.55
N GLU A 183 -28.16 37.32 7.29
CA GLU A 183 -28.68 38.31 6.33
C GLU A 183 -29.99 38.94 6.79
N GLN A 184 -30.90 38.15 7.37
CA GLN A 184 -32.15 38.69 7.92
C GLN A 184 -31.89 39.65 9.08
N SER A 185 -30.97 39.29 9.98
CA SER A 185 -30.60 40.16 11.10
C SER A 185 -29.92 41.44 10.64
N GLU A 186 -29.08 41.38 9.61
CA GLU A 186 -28.42 42.54 9.03
C GLU A 186 -29.44 43.48 8.38
N LYS A 187 -30.36 42.95 7.57
CA LYS A 187 -31.46 43.73 6.99
C LYS A 187 -32.31 44.41 8.08
N HIS A 188 -32.59 43.70 9.16
CA HIS A 188 -33.33 44.26 10.29
C HIS A 188 -32.57 45.42 10.95
N LEU A 189 -31.28 45.26 11.23
CA LEU A 189 -30.43 46.31 11.82
C LEU A 189 -30.29 47.52 10.88
N LEU A 190 -30.10 47.29 9.57
CA LEU A 190 -30.06 48.36 8.57
C LEU A 190 -31.37 49.16 8.57
N THR A 191 -32.52 48.48 8.63
CA THR A 191 -33.82 49.16 8.72
C THR A 191 -33.90 50.03 9.97
N GLN A 192 -33.53 49.49 11.14
CA GLN A 192 -33.49 50.27 12.38
C GLN A 192 -32.56 51.48 12.28
N LEU A 193 -31.36 51.32 11.71
CA LEU A 193 -30.42 52.43 11.51
C LEU A 193 -31.03 53.52 10.64
N THR A 194 -31.65 53.17 9.51
CA THR A 194 -32.30 54.17 8.64
C THR A 194 -33.46 54.89 9.34
N GLU A 195 -34.23 54.20 10.19
CA GLU A 195 -35.28 54.80 11.00
C GLU A 195 -34.71 55.77 12.04
N PHE A 196 -33.63 55.39 12.73
CA PHE A 196 -32.94 56.26 13.68
C PHE A 196 -32.31 57.48 13.01
N GLU A 197 -31.70 57.32 11.84
CA GLU A 197 -31.13 58.43 11.07
C GLU A 197 -32.20 59.42 10.61
N LYS A 198 -33.33 58.92 10.10
CA LYS A 198 -34.46 59.75 9.73
C LYS A 198 -35.01 60.52 10.93
N ARG A 199 -35.19 59.84 12.06
CA ARG A 199 -35.67 60.48 13.30
C ARG A 199 -34.67 61.52 13.85
N ARG A 200 -33.36 61.29 13.65
CA ARG A 200 -32.31 62.27 13.98
C ARG A 200 -32.39 63.49 13.06
N GLN A 201 -32.57 63.30 11.75
CA GLN A 201 -32.74 64.41 10.80
C GLN A 201 -34.00 65.22 11.11
N GLU A 202 -35.14 64.56 11.34
CA GLU A 202 -36.38 65.23 11.75
C GLU A 202 -36.17 66.08 13.02
N PHE A 203 -35.44 65.55 14.01
CA PHE A 203 -35.10 66.29 15.22
C PHE A 203 -34.13 67.45 14.97
N GLU A 204 -33.14 67.28 14.10
CA GLU A 204 -32.21 68.35 13.71
C GLU A 204 -32.92 69.49 12.98
N ASP A 205 -33.86 69.16 12.08
CA ASP A 205 -34.71 70.12 11.38
C ASP A 205 -35.64 70.87 12.35
N GLU A 206 -36.32 70.14 13.25
CA GLU A 206 -37.14 70.74 14.31
C GLU A 206 -36.32 71.67 15.22
N ARG A 207 -35.11 71.22 15.60
CA ARG A 207 -34.19 72.03 16.39
C ARG A 207 -33.74 73.28 15.64
N ALA A 208 -33.43 73.18 14.35
CA ALA A 208 -33.01 74.32 13.52
C ALA A 208 -34.15 75.34 13.36
N ILE A 209 -35.38 74.87 13.16
CA ILE A 209 -36.59 75.71 13.12
C ILE A 209 -36.76 76.42 14.47
N TRP A 210 -36.72 75.68 15.58
CA TRP A 210 -36.82 76.25 16.93
C TRP A 210 -35.71 77.27 17.22
N GLU A 211 -34.45 76.97 16.84
CA GLU A 211 -33.31 77.91 17.00
C GLU A 211 -33.48 79.18 16.15
N SER A 212 -34.14 79.09 14.98
CA SER A 212 -34.43 80.26 14.13
C SER A 212 -35.56 81.12 14.69
N GLU A 213 -36.62 80.51 15.23
CA GLU A 213 -37.76 81.21 15.84
C GLU A 213 -37.38 81.85 17.18
N ASN A 214 -36.53 81.18 17.97
CA ASN A 214 -36.05 81.69 19.24
C ASN A 214 -34.74 82.50 19.15
N ARG A 215 -34.25 82.82 17.94
CA ARG A 215 -32.99 83.58 17.76
C ARG A 215 -33.04 84.95 18.45
N GLU A 216 -34.18 85.64 18.41
CA GLU A 216 -34.37 86.92 19.13
C GLU A 216 -34.53 86.74 20.65
N SER A 217 -35.05 85.58 21.12
CA SER A 217 -35.26 85.30 22.55
C SER A 217 -34.00 84.76 23.25
N LEU A 218 -33.15 84.02 22.52
CA LEU A 218 -31.88 83.49 23.01
C LEU A 218 -30.81 84.58 23.17
N GLU A 219 -30.75 85.57 22.27
CA GLU A 219 -29.87 86.73 22.47
C GLU A 219 -30.28 87.54 23.71
N VAL A 220 -31.58 87.75 23.92
CA VAL A 220 -32.11 88.44 25.11
C VAL A 220 -31.88 87.64 26.39
N SER A 221 -31.96 86.31 26.34
CA SER A 221 -31.76 85.43 27.48
C SER A 221 -30.28 85.23 27.82
N HIS A 222 -29.39 85.22 26.83
CA HIS A 222 -27.94 85.19 27.05
C HIS A 222 -27.45 86.52 27.67
N PHE A 223 -28.02 87.66 27.24
CA PHE A 223 -27.77 88.97 27.86
C PHE A 223 -28.34 89.06 29.28
N LYS A 224 -29.54 88.49 29.53
CA LYS A 224 -30.15 88.44 30.87
C LYS A 224 -29.42 87.48 31.81
N LEU A 225 -28.92 86.33 31.35
CA LEU A 225 -28.14 85.42 32.20
C LEU A 225 -26.74 85.97 32.52
N TYR A 226 -26.10 86.68 31.59
CA TYR A 226 -24.87 87.45 31.88
C TYR A 226 -25.12 88.54 32.95
N SER A 227 -26.23 89.27 32.86
CA SER A 227 -26.62 90.27 33.87
C SER A 227 -27.05 89.65 35.21
N PHE A 228 -27.77 88.52 35.20
CA PHE A 228 -28.25 87.86 36.42
C PHE A 228 -27.11 87.16 37.19
N LEU A 229 -26.11 86.60 36.50
CA LEU A 229 -24.89 86.10 37.17
C LEU A 229 -24.06 87.25 37.76
N TYR A 230 -24.06 88.44 37.12
CA TYR A 230 -23.37 89.63 37.63
C TYR A 230 -24.02 90.19 38.90
N ILE A 231 -25.34 90.04 39.06
CA ILE A 231 -26.08 90.56 40.23
C ILE A 231 -26.16 89.53 41.38
N LYS A 232 -26.24 88.22 41.11
CA LYS A 232 -26.44 87.19 42.16
C LYS A 232 -25.17 86.75 42.89
N LYS A 233 -23.98 87.21 42.48
CA LYS A 233 -22.70 86.86 43.11
C LYS A 233 -22.07 87.95 43.96
N GLY A 234 -22.71 89.12 44.15
CA GLY A 234 -22.35 90.06 45.23
C GLY A 234 -20.85 90.35 45.37
N TRP A 235 -20.11 90.52 44.28
CA TRP A 235 -18.73 91.01 44.35
C TRP A 235 -18.79 92.54 44.33
N THR A 236 -18.86 93.13 45.52
CA THR A 236 -18.38 94.50 45.74
C THR A 236 -16.87 94.50 45.55
N VAL A 237 -16.37 95.40 44.73
CA VAL A 237 -14.96 95.78 44.67
C VAL A 237 -14.54 96.26 46.07
N PRO A 238 -13.56 95.63 46.75
CA PRO A 238 -12.72 96.35 47.67
C PRO A 238 -11.60 96.97 46.84
N SER A 239 -11.49 98.29 46.88
CA SER A 239 -10.30 98.98 46.40
C SER A 239 -9.08 98.46 47.14
N ASN A 240 -8.28 97.64 46.49
CA ASN A 240 -6.86 97.90 46.26
C ASN A 240 -6.30 96.80 45.37
N GLU A 241 -5.56 97.26 44.35
CA GLU A 241 -4.62 96.58 43.45
C GLU A 241 -4.74 95.06 43.32
N ILE A 242 -4.91 94.58 42.08
CA ILE A 242 -3.90 93.75 41.39
C ILE A 242 -4.44 93.39 40.00
N GLN A 243 -3.56 93.59 39.04
CA GLN A 243 -3.68 93.31 37.61
C GLN A 243 -3.94 91.82 37.31
N ASP A 244 -4.44 91.59 36.09
CA ASP A 244 -4.38 90.35 35.30
C ASP A 244 -5.35 89.19 35.61
N ALA A 245 -6.32 89.00 34.72
CA ALA A 245 -7.05 87.74 34.59
C ALA A 245 -7.26 87.36 33.10
N PRO A 246 -6.56 86.31 32.62
CA PRO A 246 -7.08 85.53 31.49
C PRO A 246 -6.90 84.00 31.68
N ILE A 247 -7.32 83.41 32.82
CA ILE A 247 -7.24 81.93 33.00
C ILE A 247 -8.60 81.28 33.34
N PHE A 248 -9.62 82.02 33.77
CA PHE A 248 -10.91 81.41 34.16
C PHE A 248 -11.89 81.14 32.99
N PHE A 249 -11.60 81.61 31.77
CA PHE A 249 -12.50 81.52 30.61
C PHE A 249 -12.64 80.10 30.00
N LEU A 250 -11.67 79.20 30.19
CA LEU A 250 -11.67 77.88 29.55
C LEU A 250 -12.35 76.77 30.37
N ALA A 251 -12.46 76.91 31.69
CA ALA A 251 -12.99 75.85 32.55
C ALA A 251 -14.53 75.75 32.51
N LEU A 252 -15.22 76.89 32.39
CA LEU A 252 -16.69 76.92 32.42
C LEU A 252 -17.33 76.50 31.10
N PHE A 253 -16.65 76.71 29.97
CA PHE A 253 -17.14 76.27 28.66
C PHE A 253 -17.16 74.73 28.50
N LYS A 254 -16.36 74.01 29.30
CA LYS A 254 -16.24 72.55 29.23
C LYS A 254 -17.29 71.81 30.07
N ILE A 255 -17.79 72.44 31.13
CA ILE A 255 -18.76 71.83 32.06
C ILE A 255 -20.19 71.89 31.49
N ILE A 256 -20.52 72.92 30.70
CA ILE A 256 -21.87 73.08 30.13
C ILE A 256 -22.08 72.21 28.89
N LYS A 257 -21.02 71.94 28.08
CA LYS A 257 -21.11 70.95 26.99
C LYS A 257 -21.15 69.49 27.48
N GLY A 258 -20.63 69.19 28.68
CA GLY A 258 -20.56 67.83 29.21
C GLY A 258 -21.86 67.27 29.80
N THR A 259 -22.79 68.14 30.21
CA THR A 259 -23.98 67.72 30.97
C THR A 259 -25.24 67.48 30.12
N MET A 260 -25.26 67.92 28.85
CA MET A 260 -26.31 67.53 27.89
C MET A 260 -26.03 66.23 27.13
N CYS A 261 -24.82 65.67 27.20
CA CYS A 261 -24.48 64.38 26.56
C CYS A 261 -24.76 63.13 27.42
N MET A 262 -25.06 63.29 28.72
CA MET A 262 -25.15 62.19 29.69
C MET A 262 -26.58 61.65 29.93
N LYS A 263 -27.51 61.86 28.97
CA LYS A 263 -28.79 61.13 28.90
C LYS A 263 -28.98 60.35 27.60
N TYR A 264 -27.93 60.25 26.77
CA TYR A 264 -27.96 59.57 25.47
C TYR A 264 -26.92 58.43 25.36
N LEU A 265 -26.50 57.86 26.50
CA LEU A 265 -25.50 56.80 26.54
C LEU A 265 -25.92 55.62 27.44
N ASP A 266 -27.15 55.13 27.28
CA ASP A 266 -27.59 53.82 27.82
C ASP A 266 -27.97 52.82 26.72
N VAL A 267 -27.61 53.10 25.46
CA VAL A 267 -27.80 52.18 24.33
C VAL A 267 -26.51 52.13 23.52
N LEU A 268 -25.48 51.50 24.07
CA LEU A 268 -24.37 50.86 23.34
C LEU A 268 -23.36 50.30 24.35
N MET A 269 -22.95 49.05 24.12
CA MET A 269 -21.95 48.24 24.84
C MET A 269 -22.49 47.34 25.97
N VAL A 270 -22.93 46.13 25.62
CA VAL A 270 -22.22 44.88 25.98
C VAL A 270 -22.60 43.80 24.96
N THR A 271 -21.68 43.50 24.03
CA THR A 271 -21.62 42.21 23.34
C THR A 271 -20.88 41.21 24.22
N PRO A 272 -21.25 39.90 24.25
CA PRO A 272 -20.42 38.88 24.86
C PRO A 272 -19.60 38.14 23.79
N GLU A 273 -18.27 38.27 23.84
CA GLU A 273 -17.35 37.36 23.14
C GLU A 273 -16.64 36.39 24.11
N HIS A 274 -16.97 35.11 23.95
CA HIS A 274 -16.07 33.95 23.81
C HIS A 274 -14.92 33.68 24.81
N LYS A 275 -15.02 32.59 25.59
CA LYS A 275 -14.27 31.30 25.43
C LYS A 275 -14.39 30.39 26.68
N PRO A 276 -14.52 29.06 26.52
CA PRO A 276 -14.37 28.10 27.62
C PRO A 276 -12.90 27.74 27.86
N SER A 277 -12.50 27.75 29.12
CA SER A 277 -11.23 27.21 29.62
C SER A 277 -11.35 25.71 29.86
N THR A 278 -10.35 25.00 29.34
CA THR A 278 -10.00 23.61 29.64
C THR A 278 -9.52 23.49 31.09
N SER A 279 -10.01 22.52 31.86
CA SER A 279 -9.17 21.55 32.61
C SER A 279 -9.97 20.66 33.59
N LEU A 280 -9.75 19.35 33.39
CA LEU A 280 -9.47 18.32 34.40
C LEU A 280 -10.53 17.96 35.48
N VAL A 281 -11.07 16.74 35.31
CA VAL A 281 -10.95 15.59 36.24
C VAL A 281 -11.28 15.86 37.72
N GLN A 282 -12.35 15.24 38.23
CA GLN A 282 -12.27 14.07 39.13
C GLN A 282 -13.65 13.48 39.47
N CYS A 283 -13.66 12.14 39.66
CA CYS A 283 -14.72 11.22 40.09
C CYS A 283 -15.65 10.65 39.00
#